data_AF-A0A9E5N9Y5-F1
#
_entry.id   AF-A0A9E5N9Y5-F1
#
_cell.length_a   1.000
_cell.length_b   1.000
_cell.length_c   1.000
_cell.angle_alpha   90.00
_cell.angle_beta   90.00
_cell.angle_gamma   90.00
#
_symmetry.space_group_name_H-M   'P 1'
#
loop_
_entity.id
_entity.type
_entity.pdbx_description
1 polymer ?
#
loop_
_entity_poly.entity_id
_entity_poly.type
_entity_poly.pdbx_seq_one_letter_code
_entity_poly.pdbx_strand_id
1 'polypeptide(L)'
;RAKVASEAARLQALSRLLAEVDTLSALAEVATRRGYVCPQIEESDVIEIEAGRHPVVEVNQSEPFIPNDSLLNSQDQQLLIITG
;
A
#
# COMPACT_ATOMS: atom_id res chain seq x y z
N ARG A 1 8.61 -40.74 -12.85
CA ARG A 1 7.88 -40.19 -11.67
C ARG A 1 8.85 -39.67 -10.60
N ALA A 2 9.76 -40.49 -10.05
CA ALA A 2 10.73 -40.05 -9.02
C ALA A 2 11.60 -38.83 -9.42
N LYS A 3 12.16 -38.81 -10.64
CA LYS A 3 12.94 -37.67 -11.15
C LYS A 3 12.17 -36.35 -11.27
N VAL A 4 10.85 -36.40 -11.44
CA VAL A 4 10.02 -35.18 -11.51
C VAL A 4 9.70 -34.70 -10.09
N ALA A 5 9.46 -35.63 -9.17
CA ALA A 5 9.21 -35.32 -7.77
C ALA A 5 10.43 -34.68 -7.08
N SER A 6 11.66 -35.07 -7.44
CA SER A 6 12.88 -34.47 -6.87
C SER A 6 13.07 -32.98 -7.22
N GLU A 7 12.45 -32.51 -8.32
CA GLU A 7 12.54 -31.12 -8.75
C GLU A 7 11.50 -30.21 -8.08
N ALA A 8 10.50 -30.77 -7.40
CA ALA A 8 9.37 -30.02 -6.86
C ALA A 8 9.80 -28.89 -5.91
N ALA A 9 10.74 -29.15 -5.00
CA ALA A 9 11.24 -28.16 -4.06
C ALA A 9 11.94 -26.99 -4.78
N ARG A 10 12.73 -27.29 -5.82
CA ARG A 10 13.41 -26.26 -6.63
C ARG A 10 12.40 -25.39 -7.39
N LEU A 11 11.38 -26.01 -7.99
CA LEU A 11 10.33 -25.28 -8.71
C LEU A 11 9.47 -24.42 -7.78
N GLN A 12 9.16 -24.89 -6.58
CA GLN A 12 8.44 -24.11 -5.57
C GLN A 12 9.26 -22.92 -5.05
N ALA A 13 10.58 -23.09 -4.88
CA ALA A 13 11.45 -21.97 -4.52
C ALA A 13 11.46 -20.92 -5.64
N LEU A 14 11.59 -21.35 -6.90
CA LEU A 14 11.53 -20.45 -8.05
C LEU A 14 10.17 -19.74 -8.13
N SER A 15 9.06 -20.45 -7.94
CA SER A 15 7.73 -19.82 -8.01
C SER A 15 7.53 -18.75 -6.94
N ARG A 16 8.11 -18.93 -5.74
CA ARG A 16 8.05 -17.91 -4.68
C ARG A 16 8.81 -16.65 -5.07
N LEU A 17 10.02 -16.80 -5.63
CA LEU A 17 10.81 -15.68 -6.10
C LEU A 17 10.11 -14.92 -7.23
N LEU A 18 9.49 -15.65 -8.17
CA LEU A 18 8.70 -15.04 -9.24
C LEU A 18 7.49 -14.28 -8.69
N ALA A 19 6.78 -14.86 -7.71
CA ALA A 19 5.63 -14.20 -7.08
C ALA A 19 6.03 -12.91 -6.32
N GLU A 20 7.19 -12.90 -5.67
CA GLU A 20 7.72 -11.72 -5.00
C GLU A 20 8.02 -10.59 -6.02
N VAL A 21 8.71 -10.92 -7.12
CA VAL A 21 9.00 -9.96 -8.19
C VAL A 21 7.72 -9.41 -8.83
N ASP A 22 6.74 -10.28 -9.11
CA ASP A 22 5.46 -9.88 -9.68
C ASP A 22 4.71 -8.92 -8.74
N THR A 23 4.64 -9.26 -7.45
CA THR A 23 3.98 -8.45 -6.43
C THR A 23 4.63 -7.06 -6.29
N LEU A 24 5.97 -7.01 -6.18
CA LEU A 24 6.70 -5.75 -6.06
C LEU A 24 6.56 -4.88 -7.32
N SER A 25 6.57 -5.50 -8.50
CA SER A 25 6.37 -4.80 -9.77
C SER A 25 4.96 -4.21 -9.87
N ALA A 26 3.93 -4.96 -9.47
CA ALA A 26 2.56 -4.48 -9.45
C ALA A 26 2.37 -3.30 -8.47
N LEU A 27 3.00 -3.35 -7.29
CA LEU A 27 2.97 -2.23 -6.33
C LEU A 27 3.67 -0.98 -6.89
N ALA A 28 4.83 -1.14 -7.54
CA ALA A 28 5.56 -0.03 -8.16
C ALA A 28 4.78 0.61 -9.32
N GLU A 29 4.11 -0.21 -10.14
CA GLU A 29 3.23 0.25 -11.21
C GLU A 29 2.08 1.09 -10.66
N VAL A 30 1.39 0.58 -9.62
CA VAL A 30 0.29 1.30 -8.98
C VAL A 30 0.78 2.63 -8.39
N ALA A 31 1.89 2.62 -7.65
CA ALA A 31 2.44 3.82 -7.05
C ALA A 31 2.76 4.89 -8.10
N THR A 32 3.37 4.50 -9.21
CA THR A 32 3.71 5.41 -10.31
C THR A 32 2.46 5.95 -10.99
N ARG A 33 1.52 5.08 -11.36
CA ARG A 33 0.30 5.47 -12.09
C ARG A 33 -0.64 6.34 -11.25
N ARG A 34 -0.67 6.13 -9.94
CA ARG A 34 -1.55 6.85 -9.02
C ARG A 34 -0.86 8.00 -8.31
N GLY A 35 0.43 8.24 -8.59
CA GLY A 35 1.21 9.29 -7.93
C GLY A 35 1.22 9.11 -6.40
N TYR A 36 1.45 7.89 -5.93
CA TYR A 36 1.65 7.59 -4.51
C TYR A 36 3.10 7.86 -4.12
N VAL A 37 3.29 8.17 -2.84
CA VAL A 37 4.59 8.39 -2.21
C VAL A 37 4.93 7.22 -1.30
N CYS A 38 6.23 7.00 -1.08
CA CYS A 38 6.67 6.02 -0.09
C CYS A 38 6.44 6.61 1.32
N PRO A 39 5.61 6.01 2.18
CA PRO A 39 5.41 6.50 3.53
C PRO A 39 6.67 6.29 4.38
N GLN A 40 6.87 7.16 5.37
CA GLN A 40 7.84 6.94 6.43
C GLN A 40 7.20 6.03 7.49
N ILE A 41 7.87 4.92 7.82
CA ILE A 41 7.41 3.98 8.83
C ILE A 41 8.32 4.13 10.05
N GLU A 42 7.72 4.51 11.17
CA GLU A 42 8.40 4.75 12.44
C GLU A 42 7.72 3.96 13.57
N GLU A 43 8.40 3.83 14.72
CA GLU A 43 7.88 3.15 15.91
C GLU A 43 7.00 4.06 16.80
N SER A 44 6.63 5.24 16.29
CA SER A 44 5.75 6.18 16.98
C SER A 44 4.28 5.80 16.81
N ASP A 45 3.41 6.45 17.57
CA ASP A 45 1.95 6.31 17.48
C ASP A 45 1.30 7.41 16.63
N VAL A 46 2.08 8.03 15.75
CA VAL A 46 1.66 9.14 14.90
C VAL A 46 1.19 8.59 13.56
N ILE A 47 0.01 9.05 13.12
CA ILE A 47 -0.46 8.92 11.75
C ILE A 47 -0.61 10.33 11.20
N GLU A 48 0.29 10.70 10.29
CA GLU A 48 0.28 11.97 9.58
C GLU A 48 0.10 11.71 8.09
N ILE A 49 -0.92 12.35 7.51
CA ILE A 49 -1.26 12.27 6.09
C ILE A 49 -1.38 13.69 5.58
N GLU A 50 -0.53 14.06 4.64
CA GLU A 50 -0.61 15.34 3.91
C GLU A 50 -1.19 15.10 2.52
N ALA A 51 -2.16 15.93 2.11
CA ALA A 51 -2.86 15.84 0.83
C ALA A 51 -3.34 14.41 0.50
N GLY A 52 -3.90 13.73 1.50
CA GLY A 52 -4.40 12.37 1.40
C GLY A 52 -5.57 12.24 0.43
N ARG A 53 -5.53 11.19 -0.40
CA ARG A 53 -6.59 10.86 -1.38
C ARG A 53 -7.14 9.47 -1.10
N HIS A 54 -8.44 9.29 -1.29
CA HIS A 54 -9.05 7.96 -1.13
C HIS A 54 -8.77 7.10 -2.38
N PRO A 55 -8.06 5.95 -2.26
CA PRO A 55 -7.49 5.22 -3.40
C PRO A 55 -8.54 4.64 -4.37
N VAL A 56 -9.73 4.31 -3.88
CA VAL A 56 -10.84 3.81 -4.72
C VAL A 56 -11.73 4.95 -5.24
N VAL A 57 -12.10 5.89 -4.38
CA VAL A 57 -13.04 6.97 -4.73
C VAL A 57 -12.43 7.92 -5.76
N GLU A 58 -11.13 8.23 -5.70
CA GLU A 58 -10.46 9.09 -6.68
C GLU A 58 -10.50 8.54 -8.12
N VAL A 59 -10.58 7.22 -8.26
CA VAL A 59 -10.56 6.53 -9.57
C VAL A 59 -11.95 6.44 -10.20
N ASN A 60 -13.00 6.48 -9.39
CA ASN A 60 -14.37 6.23 -9.82
C ASN A 60 -15.23 7.50 -9.97
N GLN A 61 -14.69 8.67 -9.62
CA GLN A 61 -15.41 9.94 -9.75
C GLN A 61 -15.15 10.60 -11.10
N SER A 62 -16.17 11.31 -11.60
CA SER A 62 -16.06 12.15 -12.80
C SER A 62 -15.30 13.45 -12.55
N GLU A 63 -15.32 13.92 -11.30
CA GLU A 63 -14.64 15.14 -10.87
C GLU A 63 -13.38 14.80 -10.06
N PRO A 64 -12.35 15.67 -10.07
CA PRO A 64 -11.15 15.48 -9.26
C PRO A 64 -11.45 15.36 -7.76
N PHE A 65 -10.83 14.39 -7.09
CA PHE A 65 -10.91 14.25 -5.64
C PHE A 65 -10.18 15.41 -4.94
N ILE A 66 -10.80 16.04 -3.95
CA ILE A 66 -10.16 17.07 -3.12
C ILE A 66 -9.36 16.39 -2.01
N PRO A 67 -8.01 16.51 -1.99
CA PRO A 67 -7.18 15.89 -0.97
C PRO A 67 -7.40 16.51 0.41
N ASN A 68 -7.21 15.72 1.47
CA ASN A 68 -7.36 16.18 2.85
C ASN A 68 -6.17 15.78 3.71
N ASP A 69 -5.81 16.65 4.64
CA ASP A 69 -4.80 16.36 5.65
C ASP A 69 -5.43 15.62 6.85
N SER A 70 -4.63 14.85 7.58
CA SER A 70 -5.06 14.17 8.80
C SER A 70 -3.86 13.94 9.73
N LEU A 71 -4.05 14.28 11.01
CA LEU A 71 -3.06 14.04 12.07
C LEU A 71 -3.76 13.34 13.25
N LEU A 72 -3.25 12.17 13.61
CA LEU A 72 -3.60 11.45 14.83
C LEU A 72 -2.33 11.11 15.60
N ASN A 73 -2.36 11.26 16.93
CA ASN A 73 -1.25 10.93 17.82
C ASN A 73 -1.79 10.61 19.23
N SER A 74 -0.98 10.03 20.12
CA SER A 74 -1.43 9.77 21.51
C SER A 74 -1.22 10.93 22.50
N GLN A 75 -0.73 12.09 22.07
CA GLN A 75 -0.48 13.21 22.97
C GLN A 75 -1.70 14.11 23.13
N ASP A 76 -2.25 14.59 22.01
CA ASP A 76 -3.32 15.58 21.99
C ASP A 76 -4.42 15.31 20.95
N GLN A 77 -4.19 14.42 19.97
CA GLN A 77 -5.12 14.15 18.86
C GLN A 77 -5.49 12.66 18.73
N GLN A 78 -5.86 12.03 19.84
CA GLN A 78 -6.31 10.63 19.86
C GLN A 78 -7.71 10.42 19.25
N LEU A 79 -8.56 11.45 19.29
CA LEU A 79 -9.95 11.39 18.86
C LEU A 79 -10.28 12.62 18.01
N LEU A 80 -10.75 12.38 16.78
CA LEU A 80 -11.27 13.40 15.87
C LEU A 80 -12.79 13.30 15.85
N ILE A 81 -13.49 14.34 16.33
CA ILE A 81 -14.94 14.45 16.19
C ILE A 81 -15.22 15.22 14.89
N ILE A 82 -15.63 14.48 13.85
CA ILE A 82 -16.00 15.06 12.56
C ILE A 82 -17.52 15.25 12.55
N THR A 83 -17.96 16.50 12.53
CA THR A 83 -19.37 16.87 12.40
C THR A 83 -19.66 17.40 11.00
N GLY A 84 -20.93 17.31 10.59
CA GLY A 84 -21.47 17.89 9.38
C GLY A 84 -22.92 18.29 9.58
#